data_AF-A0A9W9IIL1-F1
#
_entry.id   AF-A0A9W9IIL1-F1
#
_cell.length_a   1.000
_cell.length_b   1.000
_cell.length_c   1.000
_cell.angle_alpha   90.00
_cell.angle_beta   90.00
_cell.angle_gamma   90.00
#
_symmetry.space_group_name_H-M   'P 1'
#
loop_
_entity.id
_entity.type
_entity.pdbx_description
1 polymer ?
#
loop_
_entity_poly.entity_id
_entity_poly.type
_entity_poly.pdbx_seq_one_letter_code
_entity_poly.pdbx_strand_id
1 'polypeptide(L)'
;MEDSSFEGATTATLREHFNQWAATAKHQEQNVPPGQKHHTRSGRYRYFLMVDQEAVESVLNEPKLDFSKSAFFRLVDGQWEPEVLDDEELEALSRPPEEFEPLEGCTLEDVGWMKIPFRDSEFTGFVWFQCDTNGWDMFYIRPPEMHSPTSF
;
A
#
# COMPACT_ATOMS: atom_id res chain seq x y z
N MET A 1 2.70 -12.12 20.50
CA MET A 1 2.32 -11.04 21.42
C MET A 1 1.99 -9.86 20.55
N GLU A 2 0.79 -9.32 20.66
CA GLU A 2 0.41 -8.09 19.96
C GLU A 2 1.16 -6.91 20.59
N ASP A 3 1.65 -6.01 19.75
CA ASP A 3 2.29 -4.77 20.17
C ASP A 3 1.23 -3.67 20.22
N SER A 4 0.82 -3.30 21.42
CA SER A 4 -0.25 -2.32 21.63
C SER A 4 0.13 -0.89 21.21
N SER A 5 1.39 -0.63 20.85
CA SER A 5 1.81 0.67 20.30
C SER A 5 1.21 0.98 18.92
N PHE A 6 0.70 -0.05 18.21
CA PHE A 6 0.04 0.11 16.92
C PHE A 6 -1.49 0.23 17.00
N GLU A 7 -2.07 0.21 18.20
CA GLU A 7 -3.51 0.40 18.37
C GLU A 7 -3.95 1.78 17.88
N GLY A 8 -4.80 1.79 16.84
CA GLY A 8 -5.25 3.03 16.20
C GLY A 8 -4.17 3.76 15.40
N ALA A 9 -3.06 3.10 15.05
CA ALA A 9 -2.03 3.69 14.21
C ALA A 9 -2.55 4.01 12.80
N THR A 10 -2.17 5.18 12.29
CA THR A 10 -2.42 5.57 10.90
C THR A 10 -1.42 4.89 9.96
N THR A 11 -1.76 4.82 8.67
CA THR A 11 -0.83 4.35 7.63
C THR A 11 0.47 5.15 7.66
N ALA A 12 0.42 6.47 7.87
CA ALA A 12 1.61 7.31 8.02
C ALA A 12 2.56 6.83 9.13
N THR A 13 2.01 6.53 10.32
CA THR A 13 2.81 6.03 11.45
C THR A 13 3.42 4.66 11.14
N LEU A 14 2.63 3.78 10.50
CA LEU A 14 3.10 2.46 10.10
C LEU A 14 4.19 2.52 9.02
N ARG A 15 4.11 3.46 8.07
CA ARG A 15 5.17 3.70 7.06
C ARG A 15 6.51 4.03 7.72
N GLU A 16 6.52 4.90 8.73
CA GLU A 16 7.75 5.26 9.44
C GLU A 16 8.41 4.04 10.08
N HIS A 17 7.63 3.24 10.83
CA HIS A 17 8.12 2.00 11.44
C HIS A 17 8.59 0.99 10.39
N PHE A 18 7.83 0.81 9.31
CA PHE A 18 8.17 -0.10 8.22
C PHE A 18 9.48 0.32 7.55
N ASN A 19 9.68 1.62 7.27
CA ASN A 19 10.88 2.12 6.62
C ASN A 19 12.14 1.95 7.50
N GLN A 20 12.01 2.11 8.82
CA GLN A 20 13.10 1.81 9.76
C GLN A 20 13.50 0.33 9.70
N TRP A 21 12.52 -0.57 9.65
CA TRP A 21 12.76 -2.00 9.46
C TRP A 21 13.39 -2.29 8.10
N ALA A 22 12.79 -1.80 7.01
CA ALA A 22 13.23 -2.05 5.64
C ALA A 22 14.67 -1.58 5.38
N ALA A 23 15.08 -0.47 6.01
CA ALA A 23 16.44 0.05 5.93
C ALA A 23 17.50 -0.94 6.42
N THR A 24 17.19 -1.78 7.40
CA THR A 24 18.12 -2.77 7.97
C THR A 24 17.89 -4.18 7.40
N ALA A 25 16.63 -4.59 7.24
CA ALA A 25 16.23 -5.92 6.76
C ALA A 25 16.78 -6.21 5.36
N LYS A 26 16.77 -5.22 4.46
CA LYS A 26 17.27 -5.38 3.09
C LYS A 26 18.72 -5.84 3.03
N HIS A 27 19.56 -5.44 3.98
CA HIS A 27 20.97 -5.83 4.03
C HIS A 27 21.13 -7.21 4.68
N GLN A 28 20.41 -7.44 5.77
CA GLN A 28 20.49 -8.69 6.54
C GLN A 28 19.95 -9.89 5.75
N GLU A 29 18.81 -9.74 5.08
CA GLU A 29 18.13 -10.83 4.39
C GLU A 29 18.77 -11.16 3.04
N GLN A 30 19.26 -10.15 2.31
CA GLN A 30 19.86 -10.32 0.98
C GLN A 30 21.39 -10.54 1.03
N ASN A 31 21.98 -10.58 2.24
CA ASN A 31 23.43 -10.68 2.45
C ASN A 31 24.23 -9.60 1.67
N VAL A 32 23.67 -8.40 1.54
CA VAL A 32 24.28 -7.30 0.77
C VAL A 32 25.28 -6.56 1.66
N PRO A 33 26.57 -6.46 1.25
CA PRO A 33 27.58 -5.73 2.00
C PRO A 33 27.21 -4.25 2.24
N PRO A 34 27.57 -3.66 3.40
CA PRO A 34 27.40 -2.23 3.64
C PRO A 34 28.11 -1.40 2.56
N GLY A 35 27.42 -0.42 1.98
CA GLY A 35 27.98 0.51 0.99
C GLY A 35 27.81 0.11 -0.49
N GLN A 36 27.28 -1.08 -0.80
CA GLN A 36 26.83 -1.39 -2.16
C GLN A 36 25.43 -0.84 -2.42
N LYS A 37 25.27 -0.08 -3.52
CA LYS A 37 23.96 0.28 -4.06
C LYS A 37 23.32 -0.98 -4.63
N HIS A 38 22.54 -1.68 -3.82
CA HIS A 38 21.73 -2.79 -4.29
C HIS A 38 20.40 -2.28 -4.82
N HIS A 39 19.99 -2.76 -5.99
CA HIS A 39 18.66 -2.52 -6.54
C HIS A 39 17.63 -3.22 -5.66
N THR A 40 17.24 -2.56 -4.57
CA THR A 40 16.27 -3.05 -3.58
C THR A 40 14.86 -2.61 -3.96
N ARG A 41 14.56 -2.63 -5.27
CA ARG A 41 13.23 -2.33 -5.81
C ARG A 41 12.24 -3.49 -5.64
N SER A 42 12.56 -4.45 -4.78
CA SER A 42 11.63 -5.53 -4.43
C SER A 42 10.50 -4.95 -3.60
N GLY A 43 9.27 -5.32 -3.95
CA GLY A 43 8.07 -5.01 -3.18
C GLY A 43 8.16 -5.40 -1.71
N ARG A 44 9.00 -6.38 -1.33
CA ARG A 44 9.22 -6.77 0.08
C ARG A 44 9.69 -5.61 0.98
N TYR A 45 10.48 -4.69 0.43
CA TYR A 45 11.03 -3.55 1.18
C TYR A 45 10.35 -2.23 0.84
N ARG A 46 9.30 -2.28 0.00
CA ARG A 46 8.52 -1.11 -0.42
C ARG A 46 7.09 -1.18 0.10
N TYR A 47 6.42 -2.32 -0.02
CA TYR A 47 5.03 -2.49 0.37
C TYR A 47 4.88 -3.36 1.61
N PHE A 48 3.83 -3.10 2.38
CA PHE A 48 3.39 -3.98 3.47
C PHE A 48 1.87 -4.15 3.45
N LEU A 49 1.42 -5.26 4.04
CA LEU A 49 0.00 -5.51 4.26
C LEU A 49 -0.37 -5.00 5.66
N MET A 50 -1.34 -4.12 5.72
CA MET A 50 -2.02 -3.73 6.95
C MET A 50 -3.30 -4.55 7.09
N VAL A 51 -3.42 -5.24 8.23
CA VAL A 51 -4.56 -6.09 8.57
C VAL A 51 -5.19 -5.51 9.82
N ASP A 52 -6.12 -4.58 9.62
CA ASP A 52 -6.89 -3.95 10.69
C ASP A 52 -8.20 -4.72 10.96
N GLN A 53 -8.99 -4.21 11.91
CA GLN A 53 -10.28 -4.83 12.26
C GLN A 53 -11.22 -4.92 11.04
N GLU A 54 -11.25 -3.89 10.18
CA GLU A 54 -12.07 -3.88 8.97
C GLU A 54 -11.67 -5.02 8.02
N ALA A 55 -10.36 -5.20 7.77
CA ALA A 55 -9.85 -6.26 6.93
C ALA A 55 -10.17 -7.65 7.52
N VAL A 56 -10.00 -7.85 8.83
CA VAL A 56 -10.34 -9.11 9.51
C VAL A 56 -11.83 -9.41 9.38
N GLU A 57 -12.68 -8.44 9.67
CA GLU A 57 -14.13 -8.58 9.55
C GLU A 57 -14.56 -8.87 8.10
N SER A 58 -13.89 -8.27 7.11
CA SER A 58 -14.16 -8.53 5.70
C SER A 58 -13.98 -10.02 5.34
N VAL A 59 -12.92 -10.65 5.86
CA VAL A 59 -12.61 -12.06 5.61
C VAL A 59 -13.57 -12.97 6.38
N LEU A 60 -13.88 -12.64 7.64
CA LEU A 60 -14.74 -13.47 8.49
C LEU A 60 -16.21 -13.44 8.06
N ASN A 61 -16.67 -12.32 7.51
CA ASN A 61 -18.07 -12.14 7.09
C ASN A 61 -18.35 -12.62 5.66
N GLU A 62 -17.33 -13.03 4.90
CA GLU A 62 -17.51 -13.52 3.53
C GLU A 62 -18.18 -14.92 3.51
N PRO A 63 -19.38 -15.05 2.91
CA PRO A 63 -20.08 -16.34 2.85
C PRO A 63 -19.37 -17.31 1.87
N LYS A 64 -18.61 -18.26 2.44
CA LYS A 64 -18.06 -19.49 1.81
C LYS A 64 -17.32 -19.31 0.47
N LEU A 65 -15.99 -19.47 0.53
CA LEU A 65 -15.04 -19.85 -0.54
C LEU A 65 -14.91 -18.88 -1.74
N ASP A 66 -15.73 -17.85 -1.84
CA ASP A 66 -15.58 -16.77 -2.82
C ASP A 66 -14.96 -15.52 -2.14
N PHE A 67 -13.73 -15.64 -1.63
CA PHE A 67 -12.92 -14.56 -1.01
C PHE A 67 -12.50 -13.45 -1.99
N SER A 68 -13.28 -13.28 -3.04
CA SER A 68 -12.99 -12.46 -4.19
C SER A 68 -13.85 -11.18 -4.15
N LYS A 69 -15.01 -11.20 -3.47
CA LYS A 69 -15.97 -10.09 -3.56
C LYS A 69 -15.82 -9.03 -2.48
N SER A 70 -15.67 -9.43 -1.23
CA SER A 70 -15.63 -8.48 -0.10
C SER A 70 -14.46 -8.68 0.84
N ALA A 71 -13.81 -9.85 0.84
CA ALA A 71 -12.59 -10.08 1.60
C ALA A 71 -11.38 -9.33 1.01
N PHE A 72 -10.71 -8.50 1.82
CA PHE A 72 -9.58 -7.68 1.38
C PHE A 72 -8.49 -7.53 2.44
N PHE A 73 -7.33 -7.05 2.00
CA PHE A 73 -6.30 -6.46 2.85
C PHE A 73 -5.95 -5.07 2.37
N ARG A 74 -5.37 -4.24 3.24
CA ARG A 74 -4.82 -2.95 2.82
C ARG A 74 -3.37 -3.15 2.40
N LEU A 75 -3.07 -2.93 1.13
CA LEU A 75 -1.69 -2.82 0.65
C LEU A 75 -1.25 -1.37 0.82
N VAL A 76 -0.16 -1.14 1.54
CA VAL A 76 0.39 0.18 1.81
C VAL A 76 1.74 0.31 1.11
N ASP A 77 1.94 1.41 0.38
CA ASP A 77 3.27 1.81 -0.09
C ASP A 77 4.00 2.54 1.04
N GLY A 78 5.07 1.91 1.53
CA GLY A 78 5.96 2.42 2.55
C GLY A 78 6.72 3.67 2.11
N GLN A 79 6.96 3.83 0.82
CA GLN A 79 7.74 4.93 0.24
C GLN A 79 6.86 6.02 -0.36
N TRP A 80 5.54 5.91 -0.26
CA TRP A 80 4.63 6.93 -0.74
C TRP A 80 4.77 8.21 0.09
N GLU A 81 4.81 9.32 -0.63
CA GLU A 81 4.77 10.69 -0.10
C GLU A 81 3.67 11.44 -0.85
N PRO A 82 2.93 12.34 -0.20
CA PRO A 82 1.91 13.13 -0.87
C PRO A 82 2.54 13.99 -1.95
N GLU A 83 1.93 14.00 -3.14
CA GLU A 83 2.30 14.94 -4.18
C GLU A 83 1.97 16.35 -3.72
N VAL A 84 2.99 17.20 -3.63
CA VAL A 84 2.85 18.61 -3.29
C VAL A 84 3.20 19.40 -4.53
N LEU A 85 2.17 19.90 -5.21
CA LEU A 85 2.34 20.80 -6.35
C LEU A 85 2.86 22.14 -5.87
N ASP A 86 3.82 22.70 -6.59
CA ASP A 86 4.24 24.08 -6.36
C ASP A 86 3.29 25.10 -7.03
N ASP A 87 3.51 26.38 -6.77
CA ASP A 87 2.65 27.46 -7.28
C ASP A 87 2.63 27.48 -8.83
N GLU A 88 3.75 27.15 -9.49
CA GLU A 88 3.86 27.15 -10.96
C GLU A 88 3.09 25.98 -11.56
N GLU A 89 3.19 24.79 -10.95
CA GLU A 89 2.42 23.60 -11.32
C GLU A 89 0.92 23.83 -11.12
N LEU A 90 0.52 24.47 -10.02
CA LEU A 90 -0.88 24.78 -9.74
C LEU A 90 -1.46 25.79 -10.76
N GLU A 91 -0.68 26.80 -11.15
CA GLU A 91 -1.07 27.77 -12.19
C GLU A 91 -1.16 27.13 -13.58
N ALA A 92 -0.35 26.10 -13.86
CA ALA A 92 -0.38 25.35 -15.11
C ALA A 92 -1.62 24.45 -15.25
N LEU A 93 -2.29 24.11 -14.14
CA LEU A 93 -3.50 23.31 -14.18
C LEU A 93 -4.67 24.10 -14.78
N SER A 94 -5.32 23.53 -15.79
CA SER A 94 -6.51 24.12 -16.42
C SER A 94 -7.75 24.12 -15.50
N ARG A 95 -7.69 23.40 -14.38
CA ARG A 95 -8.71 23.32 -13.34
C ARG A 95 -8.03 23.12 -11.98
N PRO A 96 -8.62 23.56 -10.85
CA PRO A 96 -8.11 23.24 -9.53
C PRO A 96 -7.95 21.71 -9.36
N PRO A 97 -6.98 21.25 -8.56
CA PRO A 97 -6.87 19.85 -8.18
C PRO A 97 -8.20 19.33 -7.63
N GLU A 98 -8.54 18.09 -7.96
CA GLU A 98 -9.73 17.44 -7.44
C GLU A 98 -9.48 17.04 -5.99
N GLU A 99 -10.27 17.59 -5.07
CA GLU A 99 -10.19 17.25 -3.65
C GLU A 99 -11.19 16.14 -3.33
N PHE A 100 -10.70 15.03 -2.79
CA PHE A 100 -11.51 13.91 -2.36
C PHE A 100 -11.83 14.00 -0.86
N GLU A 101 -12.84 13.24 -0.41
CA GLU A 101 -13.09 13.04 1.01
C GLU A 101 -11.82 12.56 1.73
N PRO A 102 -11.51 13.14 2.91
CA PRO A 102 -10.24 12.90 3.58
C PRO A 102 -10.16 11.48 4.12
N LEU A 103 -9.11 10.76 3.72
CA LEU A 103 -8.74 9.46 4.28
C LEU A 103 -7.48 9.64 5.11
N GLU A 104 -7.59 9.43 6.43
CA GLU A 104 -6.50 9.69 7.39
C GLU A 104 -5.90 11.11 7.26
N GLY A 105 -6.73 12.08 6.86
CA GLY A 105 -6.33 13.47 6.64
C GLY A 105 -5.78 13.80 5.24
N CYS A 106 -5.70 12.82 4.32
CA CYS A 106 -5.26 13.03 2.96
C CYS A 106 -6.45 13.11 1.97
N THR A 107 -6.48 14.18 1.18
CA THR A 107 -7.52 14.50 0.18
C THR A 107 -7.08 14.28 -1.26
N LEU A 108 -5.82 13.86 -1.48
CA LEU A 108 -5.30 13.50 -2.80
C LEU A 108 -5.98 12.25 -3.34
N GLU A 109 -5.95 12.04 -4.66
CA GLU A 109 -6.46 10.81 -5.29
C GLU A 109 -5.73 9.57 -4.74
N ASP A 110 -4.40 9.58 -4.81
CA ASP A 110 -3.55 8.57 -4.20
C ASP A 110 -3.25 8.89 -2.74
N VAL A 111 -3.67 8.01 -1.82
CA VAL A 111 -3.38 8.09 -0.37
C VAL A 111 -2.25 7.18 0.09
N GLY A 112 -1.57 6.53 -0.85
CA GLY A 112 -0.46 5.61 -0.63
C GLY A 112 -0.87 4.27 -0.04
N TRP A 113 -2.17 3.94 -0.10
CA TRP A 113 -2.70 2.62 0.26
C TRP A 113 -3.95 2.32 -0.56
N MET A 114 -4.20 1.04 -0.80
CA MET A 114 -5.39 0.56 -1.51
C MET A 114 -5.89 -0.76 -0.92
N LYS A 115 -7.16 -1.09 -1.17
CA LYS A 115 -7.70 -2.42 -0.87
C LYS A 115 -7.34 -3.39 -1.98
N ILE A 116 -6.70 -4.50 -1.61
CA ILE A 116 -6.45 -5.62 -2.53
C ILE A 116 -7.35 -6.80 -2.13
N PRO A 117 -7.95 -7.52 -3.10
CA PRO A 117 -8.70 -8.73 -2.81
C PRO A 117 -7.84 -9.74 -2.05
N PHE A 118 -8.43 -10.44 -1.08
CA PHE A 118 -7.72 -11.45 -0.29
C PHE A 118 -6.98 -12.46 -1.18
N ARG A 119 -7.63 -12.92 -2.26
CA ARG A 119 -7.04 -13.84 -3.25
C ARG A 119 -5.78 -13.28 -3.93
N ASP A 120 -5.71 -11.96 -4.13
CA ASP A 120 -4.61 -11.33 -4.83
C ASP A 120 -3.44 -10.96 -3.89
N SER A 121 -3.60 -11.13 -2.57
CA SER A 121 -2.52 -10.87 -1.59
C SER A 121 -1.35 -11.86 -1.65
N GLU A 122 -1.55 -13.03 -2.26
CA GLU A 122 -0.53 -14.07 -2.38
C GLU A 122 0.26 -13.92 -3.71
N PHE A 123 0.00 -14.79 -4.68
CA PHE A 123 0.81 -14.95 -5.88
C PHE A 123 0.67 -13.77 -6.86
N THR A 124 -0.56 -13.27 -7.06
CA THR A 124 -0.84 -12.15 -7.97
C THR A 124 -0.14 -10.88 -7.47
N GLY A 125 -0.30 -10.55 -6.19
CA GLY A 125 0.34 -9.40 -5.57
C GLY A 125 1.86 -9.52 -5.55
N PHE A 126 2.39 -10.73 -5.37
CA PHE A 126 3.83 -10.98 -5.53
C PHE A 126 4.31 -10.59 -6.93
N VAL A 127 3.65 -11.02 -7.99
CA VAL A 127 4.09 -10.76 -9.36
C VAL A 127 4.01 -9.27 -9.72
N TRP A 128 2.89 -8.60 -9.40
CA TRP A 128 2.68 -7.21 -9.81
C TRP A 128 3.44 -6.19 -8.96
N PHE A 129 3.55 -6.43 -7.65
CA PHE A 129 4.12 -5.47 -6.71
C PHE A 129 5.54 -5.84 -6.25
N GLN A 130 6.03 -7.07 -6.45
CA GLN A 130 7.46 -7.36 -6.19
C GLN A 130 8.39 -7.19 -7.38
N CYS A 131 7.87 -7.27 -8.61
CA CYS A 131 8.66 -6.90 -9.77
C CYS A 131 8.76 -5.37 -9.86
N ASP A 132 9.88 -4.85 -10.36
CA ASP A 132 10.14 -3.42 -10.61
C ASP A 132 9.26 -2.83 -11.73
N THR A 133 8.03 -3.31 -11.82
CA THR A 133 6.99 -2.88 -12.73
C THR A 133 6.13 -1.84 -12.04
N ASN A 134 5.63 -0.89 -12.82
CA ASN A 134 4.76 0.23 -12.45
C ASN A 134 3.36 -0.23 -11.93
N GLY A 135 3.30 -1.33 -11.17
CA GLY A 135 2.06 -1.99 -10.76
C GLY A 135 1.18 -1.12 -9.88
N TRP A 136 1.77 -0.22 -9.08
CA TRP A 136 1.00 0.74 -8.31
C TRP A 136 0.08 1.58 -9.21
N ASP A 137 0.65 2.34 -10.14
CA ASP A 137 -0.09 3.22 -11.06
C ASP A 137 -1.09 2.46 -11.94
N MET A 138 -0.83 1.18 -12.25
CA MET A 138 -1.74 0.36 -13.06
C MET A 138 -2.95 -0.18 -12.29
N PHE A 139 -2.81 -0.43 -10.99
CA PHE A 139 -3.81 -1.13 -10.18
C PHE A 139 -4.39 -0.28 -9.05
N TYR A 140 -3.87 0.94 -8.86
CA TYR A 140 -4.34 1.83 -7.81
C TYR A 140 -5.83 2.13 -7.97
N ILE A 141 -6.57 1.87 -6.90
CA ILE A 141 -7.95 2.32 -6.74
C ILE A 141 -8.05 2.99 -5.38
N ARG A 142 -8.57 4.22 -5.39
CA ARG A 142 -8.81 4.99 -4.18
C ARG A 142 -9.83 4.27 -3.29
N PRO A 143 -9.51 3.98 -2.02
CA PRO A 143 -10.48 3.45 -1.06
C PRO A 143 -11.69 4.39 -0.89
N PRO A 144 -12.89 3.89 -0.54
CA PRO A 144 -13.20 2.55 -0.05
C PRO A 144 -13.40 1.50 -1.16
N GLU A 145 -13.27 1.88 -2.43
CA GLU A 145 -13.39 0.98 -3.56
C GLU A 145 -12.24 -0.03 -3.59
N MET A 146 -12.51 -1.18 -4.22
CA MET A 146 -11.56 -2.28 -4.36
C MET A 146 -11.60 -2.77 -5.81
N HIS A 147 -10.44 -3.09 -6.38
CA HIS A 147 -10.36 -3.67 -7.71
C HIS A 147 -11.03 -5.06 -7.72
N SER A 148 -11.69 -5.39 -8.83
CA SER A 148 -12.25 -6.73 -8.99
C SER A 148 -11.12 -7.77 -9.08
N PRO A 149 -11.28 -8.97 -8.48
CA PRO A 149 -10.29 -10.03 -8.59
C PRO A 149 -9.97 -10.33 -10.04
N THR A 150 -8.68 -10.46 -10.35
CA THR A 150 -8.26 -10.88 -11.69
C THR A 150 -8.71 -12.33 -11.90
N SER A 151 -9.72 -12.55 -12.74
CA SER A 151 -10.13 -13.91 -13.15
C SER A 151 -9.18 -14.39 -14.25
N PHE A 152 -8.48 -15.50 -13.99
CA PHE A 152 -7.71 -16.24 -14.98
C PHE A 152 -8.52 -17.46 -15.47
#